data_AF-A0A3D5G6C1-F1
#
_entry.id   AF-A0A3D5G6C1-F1
#
_cell.length_a   1.000
_cell.length_b   1.000
_cell.length_c   1.000
_cell.angle_alpha   90.00
_cell.angle_beta   90.00
_cell.angle_gamma   90.00
#
_symmetry.space_group_name_H-M   'P 1'
#
loop_
_entity.id
_entity.type
_entity.pdbx_description
1 polymer ?
#
loop_
_entity_poly.entity_id
_entity_poly.type
_entity_poly.pdbx_seq_one_letter_code
_entity_poly.pdbx_strand_id
1 'polypeptide(L)'
;MTRPRSFFALMMSFLMAFLVSCSSVEAKAPTTYTAAQIQQIQRSVPTLTELRSRMDKLGTLIQKRNWVDTRTYIHGPLGDLRGAMKSVSASLLPQAQKEAVDLTKSLFADLVNIDIAAKDLDSAKVTSSYQKAVDDFDAFLQLIPKA
;
A
#
# COMPACT_ATOMS: atom_id res chain seq x y z
N MET A 1 -37.65 -23.00 48.04
CA MET A 1 -37.38 -24.01 46.99
C MET A 1 -36.56 -23.34 45.89
N THR A 2 -35.23 -23.38 46.01
CA THR A 2 -34.33 -22.89 44.95
C THR A 2 -34.36 -23.89 43.80
N ARG A 3 -34.57 -23.43 42.55
CA ARG A 3 -34.66 -24.27 41.35
C ARG A 3 -33.24 -24.56 40.83
N PRO A 4 -32.62 -25.73 41.10
CA PRO A 4 -31.25 -26.02 40.68
C PRO A 4 -31.09 -26.16 39.16
N ARG A 5 -32.21 -26.31 38.43
CA ARG A 5 -32.26 -26.47 36.97
C ARG A 5 -31.69 -25.26 36.22
N SER A 6 -31.83 -24.05 36.77
CA SER A 6 -31.39 -22.82 36.10
C SER A 6 -29.88 -22.59 36.19
N PHE A 7 -29.26 -22.99 37.30
CA PHE A 7 -27.82 -22.85 37.50
C PHE A 7 -27.03 -23.83 36.63
N PHE A 8 -27.53 -25.06 36.49
CA PHE A 8 -26.91 -26.08 35.65
C PHE A 8 -26.95 -25.69 34.16
N ALA A 9 -28.06 -25.12 33.70
CA ALA A 9 -28.19 -24.63 32.32
C ALA A 9 -27.25 -23.45 32.02
N LEU A 10 -27.10 -22.52 32.96
CA LEU A 10 -26.19 -21.37 32.82
C LEU A 10 -24.72 -21.82 32.76
N MET A 11 -24.34 -22.77 33.62
CA MET A 11 -22.97 -23.32 33.65
C MET A 11 -22.64 -24.09 32.36
N MET A 12 -23.59 -24.86 31.83
CA MET A 12 -23.42 -25.58 30.56
C MET A 12 -23.25 -24.63 29.38
N SER A 13 -24.00 -23.53 29.35
CA SER A 13 -23.88 -22.50 28.30
C SER A 13 -22.53 -21.79 28.34
N PHE A 14 -21.99 -21.53 29.53
CA PHE A 14 -20.65 -20.95 29.68
C PHE A 14 -19.56 -21.91 29.21
N LEU A 15 -19.66 -23.20 29.54
CA LEU A 15 -18.70 -24.22 29.11
C LEU A 15 -18.67 -24.40 27.59
N MET A 16 -19.84 -24.35 26.92
CA MET A 16 -19.91 -24.42 25.46
C MET A 16 -19.30 -23.19 24.76
N ALA A 17 -19.41 -22.00 25.36
CA ALA A 17 -18.77 -20.79 24.82
C ALA A 17 -17.22 -20.87 24.88
N PHE A 18 -16.66 -21.54 25.89
CA PHE A 18 -15.21 -21.78 25.99
C PHE A 18 -14.72 -22.91 25.07
N LEU A 19 -15.56 -23.90 24.73
CA LEU A 19 -15.19 -25.02 23.86
C LEU A 19 -15.11 -24.65 22.36
N VAL A 20 -15.86 -23.63 21.92
CA VAL A 20 -15.82 -23.15 20.52
C VAL A 20 -14.65 -22.18 20.28
N SER A 21 -14.05 -21.63 21.33
CA SER A 21 -12.98 -20.63 21.24
C SER A 21 -11.62 -21.23 21.56
N CYS A 22 -11.05 -22.03 20.64
CA CYS A 22 -9.60 -22.16 20.37
C CYS A 22 -9.32 -23.41 19.51
N SER A 23 -9.82 -23.41 18.28
CA SER A 23 -9.09 -24.09 17.21
C SER A 23 -8.58 -22.98 16.30
N SER A 24 -7.38 -22.47 16.61
CA SER A 24 -6.62 -21.69 15.63
C SER A 24 -6.26 -22.66 14.51
N VAL A 25 -7.14 -22.76 13.51
CA VAL A 25 -6.82 -23.48 12.28
C VAL A 25 -5.69 -22.68 11.64
N GLU A 26 -4.48 -23.23 11.68
CA GLU A 26 -3.29 -22.63 11.11
C GLU A 26 -3.44 -22.70 9.58
N ALA A 27 -4.19 -21.73 9.04
CA ALA A 27 -4.44 -21.63 7.61
C ALA A 27 -3.11 -21.32 6.94
N LYS A 28 -2.61 -22.27 6.14
CA LYS A 28 -1.40 -22.04 5.33
C LYS A 28 -1.61 -20.80 4.48
N ALA A 29 -0.62 -19.91 4.50
CA ALA A 29 -0.63 -18.73 3.67
C ALA A 29 -0.83 -19.13 2.19
N PRO A 30 -1.74 -18.46 1.46
CA PRO A 30 -1.93 -18.75 0.05
C PRO A 30 -0.63 -18.48 -0.72
N THR A 31 -0.29 -19.37 -1.65
CA THR A 31 0.89 -19.24 -2.52
C THR A 31 0.53 -18.81 -3.94
N THR A 32 -0.77 -18.73 -4.25
CA THR A 32 -1.31 -18.34 -5.56
C THR A 32 -2.52 -17.43 -5.39
N TYR A 33 -2.78 -16.59 -6.39
CA TYR A 33 -3.95 -15.71 -6.40
C TYR A 33 -5.19 -16.46 -6.90
N THR A 34 -6.34 -16.21 -6.27
CA THR A 34 -7.64 -16.57 -6.83
C THR A 34 -8.08 -15.58 -7.90
N ALA A 35 -8.96 -15.99 -8.82
CA ALA A 35 -9.51 -15.10 -9.84
C ALA A 35 -10.18 -13.85 -9.24
N ALA A 36 -10.88 -14.01 -8.11
CA ALA A 36 -11.51 -12.89 -7.40
C ALA A 36 -10.47 -11.90 -6.85
N GLN A 37 -9.35 -12.38 -6.31
CA GLN A 37 -8.25 -11.53 -5.85
C GLN A 37 -7.57 -10.80 -7.01
N ILE A 38 -7.29 -11.48 -8.12
CA ILE A 38 -6.74 -10.84 -9.32
C ILE A 38 -7.67 -9.74 -9.80
N GLN A 39 -8.97 -10.02 -9.94
CA GLN A 39 -9.95 -9.03 -10.37
C GLN A 39 -10.02 -7.85 -9.41
N GLN A 40 -9.95 -8.08 -8.09
CA GLN A 40 -9.95 -7.02 -7.10
C GLN A 40 -8.71 -6.13 -7.21
N ILE A 41 -7.52 -6.71 -7.37
CA ILE A 41 -6.27 -5.96 -7.54
C ILE A 41 -6.28 -5.17 -8.86
N GLN A 42 -6.77 -5.79 -9.94
CA GLN A 42 -6.83 -5.21 -11.27
C GLN A 42 -7.71 -3.95 -11.35
N ARG A 43 -8.71 -3.80 -10.45
CA ARG A 43 -9.49 -2.56 -10.35
C ARG A 43 -8.66 -1.34 -9.97
N SER A 44 -7.51 -1.53 -9.31
CA SER A 44 -6.62 -0.44 -8.89
C SER A 44 -5.63 -0.03 -9.98
N VAL A 45 -5.45 -0.84 -11.03
CA VAL A 45 -4.47 -0.58 -12.11
C VAL A 45 -4.71 0.76 -12.79
N PRO A 46 -5.93 1.13 -13.23
CA PRO A 46 -6.16 2.43 -13.87
C PRO A 46 -5.73 3.62 -13.00
N THR A 47 -6.04 3.56 -11.70
CA THR A 47 -5.64 4.60 -10.74
C THR A 47 -4.13 4.69 -10.60
N LEU A 48 -3.43 3.55 -10.52
CA LEU A 48 -1.97 3.54 -10.44
C LEU A 48 -1.30 4.02 -11.73
N THR A 49 -1.84 3.66 -12.89
CA THR A 49 -1.37 4.16 -14.19
C THR A 49 -1.53 5.67 -14.29
N GLU A 50 -2.67 6.21 -13.84
CA GLU A 50 -2.89 7.66 -13.78
C GLU A 50 -1.90 8.35 -12.84
N LEU A 51 -1.69 7.81 -11.65
CA LEU A 51 -0.69 8.34 -10.71
C LEU A 51 0.75 8.26 -11.29
N ARG A 52 1.06 7.24 -12.08
CA ARG A 52 2.36 7.12 -12.76
C ARG A 52 2.54 8.18 -13.84
N SER A 53 1.48 8.48 -14.60
CA SER A 53 1.45 9.60 -15.56
C SER A 53 1.65 10.96 -14.86
N ARG A 54 1.10 11.14 -13.66
CA ARG A 54 1.35 12.34 -12.85
C ARG A 54 2.83 12.49 -12.46
N MET A 55 3.55 11.39 -12.27
CA MET A 55 5.01 11.47 -12.05
C MET A 55 5.76 11.97 -13.29
N ASP A 56 5.29 11.74 -14.51
CA ASP A 56 5.89 12.33 -15.72
C ASP A 56 5.72 13.86 -15.72
N LYS A 57 4.55 14.34 -15.24
CA LYS A 57 4.32 15.77 -15.05
C LYS A 57 5.24 16.36 -13.98
N LEU A 58 5.48 15.66 -12.88
CA LEU A 58 6.48 16.06 -11.87
C LEU A 58 7.87 16.18 -12.52
N GLY A 59 8.28 15.20 -13.32
CA GLY A 59 9.54 15.24 -14.08
C GLY A 59 9.63 16.46 -15.00
N THR A 60 8.54 16.82 -15.67
CA THR A 60 8.46 18.03 -16.50
C THR A 60 8.68 19.31 -15.68
N LEU A 61 8.13 19.40 -14.47
CA LEU A 61 8.33 20.56 -13.58
C LEU A 61 9.78 20.66 -13.12
N ILE A 62 10.39 19.52 -12.80
CA ILE A 62 11.80 19.40 -12.41
C ILE A 62 12.72 19.85 -13.55
N GLN A 63 12.48 19.37 -14.77
CA GLN A 63 13.25 19.78 -15.96
C GLN A 63 13.18 21.30 -16.21
N LYS A 64 12.02 21.90 -15.94
CA LYS A 64 11.81 23.36 -16.03
C LYS A 64 12.36 24.14 -14.84
N ARG A 65 12.93 23.47 -13.83
CA ARG A 65 13.39 24.05 -12.56
C ARG A 65 12.29 24.85 -11.85
N ASN A 66 11.03 24.44 -12.02
CA ASN A 66 9.91 25.10 -11.40
C ASN A 66 9.72 24.52 -9.98
N TRP A 67 10.53 24.99 -9.03
CA TRP A 67 10.62 24.40 -7.69
C TRP A 67 9.37 24.62 -6.85
N VAL A 68 8.70 25.77 -7.00
CA VAL A 68 7.44 26.07 -6.30
C VAL A 68 6.38 25.05 -6.71
N ASP A 69 6.18 24.86 -8.02
CA ASP A 69 5.19 23.91 -8.49
C ASP A 69 5.62 22.46 -8.26
N THR A 70 6.92 22.14 -8.34
CA THR A 70 7.43 20.80 -8.01
C THR A 70 6.98 20.38 -6.60
N ARG A 71 7.15 21.27 -5.62
CA ARG A 71 6.78 21.02 -4.23
C ARG A 71 5.25 20.96 -4.06
N THR A 72 4.52 21.92 -4.60
CA THR A 72 3.05 21.91 -4.58
C THR A 72 2.48 20.64 -5.23
N TYR A 73 3.10 20.17 -6.31
CA TYR A 73 2.65 19.00 -7.06
C TYR A 73 2.77 17.70 -6.23
N ILE A 74 3.84 17.56 -5.45
CA ILE A 74 4.05 16.41 -4.56
C ILE A 74 2.96 16.34 -3.49
N HIS A 75 2.58 17.48 -2.91
CA HIS A 75 1.58 17.54 -1.84
C HIS A 75 0.13 17.54 -2.32
N GLY A 76 -0.14 17.89 -3.58
CA GLY A 76 -1.48 17.92 -4.16
C GLY A 76 -1.76 16.70 -5.07
N PRO A 77 -1.49 16.80 -6.38
CA PRO A 77 -1.73 15.73 -7.36
C PRO A 77 -1.18 14.34 -7.05
N LEU A 78 -0.10 14.23 -6.27
CA LEU A 78 0.48 12.95 -5.81
C LEU A 78 0.06 12.55 -4.38
N GLY A 79 -0.80 13.32 -3.71
CA GLY A 79 -1.19 13.09 -2.31
C GLY A 79 -1.86 11.73 -2.07
N ASP A 80 -2.61 11.22 -3.05
CA ASP A 80 -3.31 9.94 -2.95
C ASP A 80 -2.42 8.73 -3.23
N LEU A 81 -1.20 8.93 -3.76
CA LEU A 81 -0.32 7.85 -4.20
C LEU A 81 -0.03 6.84 -3.08
N ARG A 82 0.19 7.33 -1.85
CA ARG A 82 0.53 6.47 -0.71
C ARG A 82 -0.64 5.55 -0.37
N GLY A 83 -1.85 6.10 -0.38
CA GLY A 83 -3.07 5.39 -0.08
C GLY A 83 -3.34 4.31 -1.14
N ALA A 84 -3.20 4.67 -2.42
CA ALA A 84 -3.38 3.75 -3.54
C ALA A 84 -2.39 2.58 -3.47
N MET A 85 -1.10 2.85 -3.32
CA MET A 85 -0.06 1.81 -3.20
C MET A 85 -0.31 0.93 -1.98
N LYS A 86 -0.59 1.51 -0.81
CA LYS A 86 -0.88 0.74 0.41
C LYS A 86 -2.08 -0.19 0.24
N SER A 87 -3.15 0.27 -0.43
CA SER A 87 -4.34 -0.53 -0.68
C SER A 87 -4.03 -1.75 -1.56
N VAL A 88 -3.20 -1.56 -2.59
CA VAL A 88 -2.76 -2.66 -3.45
C VAL A 88 -1.83 -3.61 -2.70
N SER A 89 -0.84 -3.11 -1.95
CA SER A 89 0.06 -3.95 -1.15
C SER A 89 -0.70 -4.87 -0.19
N ALA A 90 -1.79 -4.38 0.42
CA ALA A 90 -2.62 -5.17 1.33
C ALA A 90 -3.39 -6.31 0.64
N SER A 91 -3.51 -6.26 -0.68
CA SER A 91 -4.20 -7.26 -1.50
C SER A 91 -3.24 -8.27 -2.14
N LEU A 92 -1.93 -8.05 -2.07
CA LEU A 92 -0.91 -8.96 -2.61
C LEU A 92 -0.73 -10.20 -1.74
N LEU A 93 -0.13 -11.25 -2.31
CA LEU A 93 0.32 -12.41 -1.52
C LEU A 93 1.37 -11.98 -0.48
N PRO A 94 1.46 -12.67 0.68
CA PRO A 94 2.39 -12.29 1.75
C PRO A 94 3.85 -12.13 1.30
N GLN A 95 4.28 -12.98 0.35
CA GLN A 95 5.62 -12.92 -0.25
C GLN A 95 5.90 -11.60 -1.01
N ALA A 96 4.93 -11.07 -1.73
CA ALA A 96 5.06 -9.82 -2.50
C ALA A 96 4.70 -8.58 -1.66
N GLN A 97 3.89 -8.76 -0.61
CA GLN A 97 3.45 -7.67 0.26
C GLN A 97 4.62 -6.94 0.92
N LYS A 98 5.63 -7.68 1.42
CA LYS A 98 6.81 -7.07 2.05
C LYS A 98 7.55 -6.15 1.07
N GLU A 99 7.84 -6.65 -0.12
CA GLU A 99 8.52 -5.89 -1.18
C GLU A 99 7.71 -4.66 -1.58
N ALA A 100 6.40 -4.81 -1.79
CA ALA A 100 5.51 -3.70 -2.13
C ALA A 100 5.49 -2.61 -1.05
N VAL A 101 5.52 -2.99 0.23
CA VAL A 101 5.60 -2.04 1.36
C VAL A 101 6.94 -1.32 1.37
N ASP A 102 8.04 -2.04 1.13
CA ASP A 102 9.38 -1.45 1.15
C ASP A 102 9.59 -0.49 -0.04
N LEU A 103 9.15 -0.87 -1.24
CA LEU A 103 9.11 0.02 -2.42
C LEU A 103 8.26 1.27 -2.17
N THR A 104 7.08 1.11 -1.55
CA THR A 104 6.24 2.26 -1.18
C THR A 104 6.97 3.19 -0.20
N LYS A 105 7.72 2.65 0.77
CA LYS A 105 8.47 3.51 1.71
C LYS A 105 9.59 4.26 1.01
N SER A 106 10.37 3.57 0.17
CA SER A 106 11.50 4.15 -0.57
C SER A 106 11.03 5.27 -1.50
N LEU A 107 10.00 5.01 -2.31
CA LEU A 107 9.39 6.02 -3.18
C LEU A 107 9.01 7.29 -2.41
N PHE A 108 8.33 7.14 -1.27
CA PHE A 108 7.89 8.28 -0.48
C PHE A 108 9.03 9.01 0.22
N ALA A 109 10.08 8.29 0.63
CA ALA A 109 11.29 8.91 1.14
C ALA A 109 11.95 9.77 0.05
N ASP A 110 11.94 9.31 -1.19
CA ASP A 110 12.47 10.08 -2.32
C ASP A 110 11.60 11.26 -2.72
N LEU A 111 10.27 11.16 -2.63
CA LEU A 111 9.39 12.35 -2.79
C LEU A 111 9.67 13.42 -1.73
N VAL A 112 9.94 13.01 -0.48
CA VAL A 112 10.37 13.94 0.58
C VAL A 112 11.73 14.54 0.25
N ASN A 113 12.68 13.74 -0.24
CA ASN A 113 14.00 14.23 -0.66
C ASN A 113 13.89 15.25 -1.81
N ILE A 114 12.96 15.06 -2.75
CA ILE A 114 12.67 16.04 -3.81
C ILE A 114 12.16 17.35 -3.20
N ASP A 115 11.21 17.31 -2.26
CA ASP A 115 10.69 18.52 -1.62
C ASP A 115 11.78 19.33 -0.92
N ILE A 116 12.62 18.65 -0.12
CA ILE A 116 13.75 19.25 0.59
C ILE A 116 14.77 19.82 -0.41
N ALA A 117 15.21 19.03 -1.39
CA ALA A 117 16.21 19.47 -2.36
C ALA A 117 15.70 20.60 -3.26
N ALA A 118 14.41 20.61 -3.62
CA ALA A 118 13.80 21.69 -4.37
C ALA A 118 13.76 23.00 -3.57
N LYS A 119 13.57 22.92 -2.24
CA LYS A 119 13.68 24.09 -1.35
C LYS A 119 15.10 24.65 -1.32
N ASP A 120 16.11 23.77 -1.34
CA ASP A 120 17.52 24.14 -1.33
C ASP A 120 18.10 24.44 -2.74
N LEU A 121 17.26 24.40 -3.78
CA LEU A 121 17.63 24.56 -5.20
C LEU A 121 18.67 23.54 -5.71
N ASP A 122 18.81 22.40 -5.03
CA ASP A 122 19.74 21.33 -5.39
C ASP A 122 19.17 20.48 -6.52
N SER A 123 19.41 20.93 -7.76
CA SER A 123 18.89 20.28 -8.97
C SER A 123 19.41 18.84 -9.15
N ALA A 124 20.64 18.56 -8.70
CA ALA A 124 21.25 17.24 -8.83
C ALA A 124 20.57 16.23 -7.89
N LYS A 125 20.33 16.64 -6.65
CA LYS A 125 19.61 15.82 -5.66
C LYS A 125 18.14 15.66 -6.01
N VAL A 126 17.47 16.70 -6.54
CA VAL A 126 16.10 16.58 -7.08
C VAL A 126 16.04 15.53 -8.19
N THR A 127 16.92 15.64 -9.20
CA THR A 127 16.91 14.74 -10.36
C THR A 127 17.17 13.29 -9.96
N SER A 128 18.19 13.06 -9.12
CA SER A 128 18.52 11.71 -8.66
C SER A 128 17.46 11.11 -7.74
N SER A 129 16.75 11.91 -6.93
CA SER A 129 15.64 11.42 -6.09
C SER A 129 14.40 11.13 -6.92
N TYR A 130 14.12 11.96 -7.93
CA TYR A 130 13.04 11.70 -8.89
C TYR A 130 13.23 10.38 -9.64
N GLN A 131 14.44 10.10 -10.13
CA GLN A 131 14.72 8.84 -10.83
C GLN A 131 14.46 7.63 -9.93
N LYS A 132 14.97 7.65 -8.68
CA LYS A 132 14.73 6.56 -7.72
C LYS A 132 13.24 6.38 -7.40
N ALA A 133 12.50 7.47 -7.21
CA ALA A 133 11.06 7.39 -6.98
C ALA A 133 10.31 6.77 -8.17
N VAL A 134 10.71 7.08 -9.40
CA VAL A 134 10.16 6.47 -10.62
C VAL A 134 10.51 4.98 -10.67
N ASP A 135 11.77 4.62 -10.43
CA ASP A 135 12.24 3.24 -10.46
C ASP A 135 11.50 2.38 -9.42
N ASP A 136 11.33 2.89 -8.20
CA ASP A 136 10.58 2.22 -7.14
C ASP A 136 9.10 2.05 -7.50
N PHE A 137 8.50 3.03 -8.18
CA PHE A 137 7.11 2.89 -8.62
C PHE A 137 6.98 1.85 -9.73
N ASP A 138 7.88 1.87 -10.71
CA ASP A 138 7.86 0.93 -11.82
C ASP A 138 8.11 -0.50 -11.32
N ALA A 139 9.01 -0.70 -10.35
CA ALA A 139 9.20 -1.97 -9.65
C ALA A 139 7.92 -2.39 -8.89
N PHE A 140 7.24 -1.46 -8.22
CA PHE A 140 5.99 -1.75 -7.53
C PHE A 140 4.90 -2.24 -8.50
N LEU A 141 4.79 -1.61 -9.67
CA LEU A 141 3.82 -1.99 -10.70
C LEU A 141 4.07 -3.41 -11.23
N GLN A 142 5.32 -3.87 -11.24
CA GLN A 142 5.67 -5.24 -11.65
C GLN A 142 5.20 -6.31 -10.67
N LEU A 143 4.93 -5.96 -9.41
CA LEU A 143 4.38 -6.88 -8.41
C LEU A 143 2.88 -7.18 -8.61
N ILE A 144 2.21 -6.41 -9.46
CA ILE A 144 0.77 -6.55 -9.72
C ILE A 144 0.54 -7.77 -10.62
N PRO A 145 -0.24 -8.78 -10.18
CA PRO A 145 -0.53 -9.96 -10.99
C PRO A 145 -1.35 -9.57 -12.21
N LYS A 146 -0.99 -10.10 -13.39
CA LYS A 146 -1.71 -9.86 -14.64
C LYS A 146 -3.09 -10.53 -14.61
N ALA A 147 -4.04 -9.93 -15.34
CA ALA A 147 -5.39 -10.47 -15.54
C ALA A 147 -5.37 -11.75 -16.39
#